data_AF-A0A9E6WCS1-F1
#
_entry.id   AF-A0A9E6WCS1-F1
#
_cell.length_a   1.000
_cell.length_b   1.000
_cell.length_c   1.000
_cell.angle_alpha   90.00
_cell.angle_beta   90.00
_cell.angle_gamma   90.00
#
_symmetry.space_group_name_H-M   'P 1'
#
loop_
_entity.id
_entity.type
_entity.pdbx_description
1 polymer ?
#
loop_
_entity_poly.entity_id
_entity_poly.type
_entity_poly.pdbx_seq_one_letter_code
_entity_poly.pdbx_strand_id
1 'polypeptide(L)'
;MVEKTENAGLWPSLYDPFRAFGSRLADWLSPATEASGGKDAYAINMELPGVSEDDIELTVDDGVVTVRGEKKTETEKKGDTWYFSERQYGAFRRSFRLPADADAGKVSAEMKDGVLKITVPKLAKAQTETARKVTIAKG
;
A
#
# COMPACT_ATOMS: atom_id res chain seq x y z
N MET A 1 -21.53 -8.62 4.22
CA MET A 1 -22.28 -7.42 4.65
C MET A 1 -21.29 -6.55 5.40
N VAL A 2 -20.66 -5.59 4.71
CA VAL A 2 -19.67 -4.68 5.32
C VAL A 2 -20.44 -3.41 5.67
N GLU A 3 -20.49 -3.06 6.95
CA GLU A 3 -21.12 -1.82 7.41
C GLU A 3 -20.33 -0.63 6.86
N LYS A 4 -21.03 0.19 6.07
CA LYS A 4 -20.52 1.40 5.46
C LYS A 4 -20.69 2.52 6.49
N THR A 5 -19.63 2.84 7.22
CA THR A 5 -19.65 3.98 8.14
C THR A 5 -19.48 5.27 7.33
N GLU A 6 -20.53 6.06 7.26
CA GLU A 6 -20.55 7.36 6.62
C GLU A 6 -19.80 8.39 7.46
N ASN A 7 -18.49 8.48 7.26
CA ASN A 7 -17.66 9.65 7.57
C ASN A 7 -16.34 9.61 6.77
N ALA A 8 -16.41 9.17 5.52
CA ALA A 8 -15.32 9.24 4.56
C ALA A 8 -15.55 10.45 3.65
N GLY A 9 -15.24 11.63 4.15
CA GLY A 9 -15.08 12.81 3.32
C GLY A 9 -13.97 12.55 2.32
N LEU A 10 -14.37 12.17 1.10
CA LEU A 10 -13.65 12.34 -0.16
C LEU A 10 -12.15 12.12 -0.03
N TRP A 11 -11.79 10.84 0.11
CA TRP A 11 -10.55 10.30 -0.42
C TRP A 11 -10.16 11.07 -1.68
N PRO A 12 -8.90 11.50 -1.84
CA PRO A 12 -8.41 11.96 -3.13
C PRO A 12 -8.47 10.76 -4.08
N SER A 13 -9.62 10.66 -4.72
CA SER A 13 -9.99 9.77 -5.78
C SER A 13 -8.85 9.55 -6.77
N LEU A 14 -8.49 8.27 -6.94
CA LEU A 14 -8.62 7.58 -8.23
C LEU A 14 -7.82 8.09 -9.44
N TYR A 15 -6.93 9.08 -9.32
CA TYR A 15 -6.17 9.60 -10.45
C TYR A 15 -4.74 9.97 -10.02
N ASP A 16 -3.86 8.98 -10.03
CA ASP A 16 -2.45 9.25 -10.30
C ASP A 16 -2.19 8.91 -11.79
N PRO A 17 -1.79 9.88 -12.63
CA PRO A 17 -1.62 9.71 -14.09
C PRO A 17 -0.57 8.66 -14.53
N PHE A 18 0.09 7.97 -13.60
CA PHE A 18 1.03 6.88 -13.92
C PHE A 18 0.40 5.53 -14.23
N ARG A 19 -0.94 5.41 -14.17
CA ARG A 19 -1.63 4.20 -14.66
C ARG A 19 -1.61 4.06 -16.20
N ALA A 20 -1.16 5.07 -16.95
CA ALA A 20 -1.42 5.14 -18.39
C ALA A 20 -0.32 4.60 -19.33
N PHE A 21 0.87 4.19 -18.87
CA PHE A 21 1.94 3.79 -19.81
C PHE A 21 2.36 2.30 -19.77
N GLY A 22 1.74 1.46 -18.92
CA GLY A 22 2.06 0.01 -18.89
C GLY A 22 1.16 -0.91 -18.03
N SER A 23 0.02 -0.41 -17.53
CA SER A 23 -0.71 -0.98 -16.38
C SER A 23 -1.51 -2.27 -16.60
N ARG A 24 -1.79 -2.69 -17.84
CA ARG A 24 -2.69 -3.85 -18.07
C ARG A 24 -2.04 -5.21 -17.82
N LEU A 25 -0.71 -5.32 -17.87
CA LEU A 25 0.02 -6.56 -17.57
C LEU A 25 0.43 -6.64 -16.09
N ALA A 26 0.76 -5.50 -15.47
CA ALA A 26 1.18 -5.44 -14.07
C ALA A 26 0.03 -5.66 -13.07
N ASP A 27 -1.21 -5.32 -13.44
CA ASP A 27 -2.39 -5.54 -12.58
C ASP A 27 -2.79 -7.03 -12.47
N TRP A 28 -2.39 -7.90 -13.42
CA TRP A 28 -2.74 -9.34 -13.39
C TRP A 28 -1.95 -10.11 -12.32
N LEU A 29 -0.72 -9.69 -12.03
CA LEU A 29 0.19 -10.30 -11.04
C LEU A 29 0.24 -9.50 -9.74
N SER A 30 -0.73 -8.60 -9.52
CA SER A 30 -0.82 -7.77 -8.33
C SER A 30 -1.29 -8.59 -7.13
N PRO A 31 -0.49 -8.71 -6.06
CA PRO A 31 -0.93 -9.29 -4.80
C PRO A 31 -2.23 -8.66 -4.30
N ALA A 32 -3.11 -9.48 -3.70
CA ALA A 32 -4.30 -8.96 -3.03
C ALA A 32 -3.86 -7.99 -1.93
N THR A 33 -4.43 -6.79 -1.91
CA THR A 33 -4.00 -5.72 -1.00
C THR A 33 -5.21 -4.99 -0.44
N GLU A 34 -5.18 -4.73 0.86
CA GLU A 34 -6.09 -3.84 1.58
C GLU A 34 -5.30 -2.67 2.18
N ALA A 35 -5.89 -1.47 2.20
CA ALA A 35 -5.38 -0.33 2.95
C ALA A 35 -6.47 0.28 3.82
N SER A 36 -6.15 0.59 5.07
CA SER A 36 -7.08 1.16 6.04
C SER A 36 -6.43 2.28 6.87
N GLY A 37 -7.27 3.16 7.42
CA GLY A 37 -6.84 4.28 8.26
C GLY A 37 -7.44 4.15 9.65
N GLY A 38 -6.58 4.07 10.67
CA GLY A 38 -6.96 4.15 12.07
C GLY A 38 -6.85 5.57 12.62
N LYS A 39 -7.09 5.71 13.93
CA LYS A 39 -6.92 6.98 14.64
C LYS A 39 -5.47 7.48 14.59
N ASP A 40 -4.52 6.58 14.80
CA ASP A 40 -3.11 6.93 15.04
C ASP A 40 -2.17 6.51 13.89
N ALA A 41 -2.60 5.61 12.99
CA ALA A 41 -1.77 5.08 11.90
C ALA A 41 -2.61 4.62 10.71
N TYR A 42 -1.96 4.52 9.56
CA TYR A 42 -2.42 3.79 8.38
C TYR A 42 -1.83 2.38 8.37
N ALA A 43 -2.59 1.43 7.82
CA ALA A 43 -2.16 0.06 7.62
C ALA A 43 -2.36 -0.35 6.16
N ILE A 44 -1.38 -1.02 5.58
CA ILE A 44 -1.46 -1.66 4.26
C ILE A 44 -1.13 -3.14 4.45
N ASN A 45 -2.07 -4.02 4.13
CA ASN A 45 -1.90 -5.48 4.22
C ASN A 45 -1.85 -6.06 2.81
N MET A 46 -0.84 -6.87 2.52
CA MET A 46 -0.63 -7.48 1.21
C MET A 46 -0.41 -8.98 1.35
N GLU A 47 -1.21 -9.77 0.64
CA GLU A 47 -1.08 -11.23 0.61
C GLU A 47 0.08 -11.65 -0.30
N LEU A 48 1.14 -12.19 0.30
CA LEU A 48 2.36 -12.66 -0.36
C LEU A 48 2.67 -14.13 0.01
N PRO A 49 1.73 -15.08 -0.15
CA PRO A 49 1.95 -16.46 0.23
C PRO A 49 3.05 -17.10 -0.62
N GLY A 50 4.06 -17.66 0.04
CA GLY A 50 5.21 -18.31 -0.58
C GLY A 50 6.29 -17.37 -1.09
N VAL A 51 6.30 -16.10 -0.65
CA VAL A 51 7.37 -15.13 -0.92
C VAL A 51 8.24 -14.99 0.34
N SER A 52 9.56 -15.08 0.19
CA SER A 52 10.50 -14.83 1.29
C SER A 52 10.59 -13.33 1.59
N GLU A 53 10.82 -12.95 2.85
CA GLU A 53 11.08 -11.55 3.24
C GLU A 53 12.27 -10.97 2.48
N ASP A 54 13.31 -11.76 2.27
CA ASP A 54 14.52 -11.38 1.52
C ASP A 54 14.25 -11.09 0.03
N ASP A 55 13.13 -11.59 -0.50
CA ASP A 55 12.70 -11.36 -1.88
C ASP A 55 11.76 -10.13 -2.00
N ILE A 56 11.63 -9.33 -0.94
CA ILE A 56 10.77 -8.14 -0.89
C ILE A 56 11.60 -6.88 -0.66
N GLU A 57 11.39 -5.89 -1.52
CA GLU A 57 11.91 -4.53 -1.37
C GLU A 57 10.77 -3.59 -1.00
N LEU A 58 10.92 -2.88 0.12
CA LEU A 58 9.99 -1.84 0.59
C LEU A 58 10.72 -0.49 0.61
N THR A 59 10.25 0.46 -0.20
CA THR A 59 10.82 1.82 -0.25
C THR A 59 9.76 2.87 0.05
N VAL A 60 10.20 4.00 0.61
CA VAL A 60 9.36 5.18 0.79
C VAL A 60 10.10 6.37 0.18
N ASP A 61 9.51 6.94 -0.88
CA ASP A 61 10.10 8.07 -1.61
C ASP A 61 9.00 9.05 -2.01
N ASP A 62 9.23 10.34 -1.77
CA ASP A 62 8.25 11.43 -1.98
C ASP A 62 6.81 11.10 -1.51
N GLY A 63 6.68 10.52 -0.31
CA GLY A 63 5.39 10.13 0.24
C GLY A 63 4.72 8.94 -0.47
N VAL A 64 5.45 8.18 -1.28
CA VAL A 64 4.98 6.96 -1.94
C VAL A 64 5.66 5.73 -1.34
N VAL A 65 4.87 4.85 -0.74
CA VAL A 65 5.31 3.52 -0.33
C VAL A 65 5.28 2.62 -1.55
N THR A 66 6.41 2.01 -1.91
CA THR A 66 6.49 1.03 -3.00
C THR A 66 6.96 -0.31 -2.46
N VAL A 67 6.20 -1.35 -2.78
CA VAL A 67 6.53 -2.75 -2.52
C VAL A 67 6.89 -3.41 -3.84
N ARG A 68 8.05 -4.04 -3.92
CA ARG A 68 8.49 -4.87 -5.05
C ARG A 68 8.92 -6.23 -4.54
N GLY A 69 8.82 -7.23 -5.40
CA GLY A 69 9.36 -8.55 -5.12
C GLY A 69 9.02 -9.53 -6.23
N GLU A 70 9.35 -10.80 -6.01
CA GLU A 70 9.08 -11.86 -6.97
C GLU A 70 8.57 -13.13 -6.27
N LYS A 71 7.46 -13.67 -6.77
CA LYS A 71 7.00 -15.01 -6.38
C LYS A 71 7.55 -16.02 -7.37
N LYS A 72 8.62 -16.71 -6.96
CA LYS A 72 9.32 -17.70 -7.80
C LYS A 72 8.45 -18.95 -8.00
N THR A 73 8.50 -19.52 -9.21
CA THR A 73 7.99 -20.87 -9.47
C THR A 73 8.97 -21.88 -8.90
N GLU A 74 8.45 -22.90 -8.21
CA GLU A 74 9.25 -24.07 -7.90
C GLU A 74 9.53 -24.79 -9.23
N THR A 75 10.79 -24.74 -9.68
CA THR A 75 11.28 -25.26 -10.96
C THR A 75 10.56 -26.57 -11.31
N GLU A 76 9.91 -26.63 -12.48
CA GLU A 76 9.35 -27.86 -13.02
C GLU A 76 10.36 -28.99 -12.84
N LYS A 77 10.10 -29.91 -11.90
CA LYS A 77 10.89 -31.13 -11.80
C LYS A 77 10.57 -31.91 -13.05
N LYS A 78 11.59 -32.20 -13.87
CA LYS A 78 11.45 -33.07 -15.04
C LYS A 78 10.78 -34.38 -14.60
N GLY A 79 9.51 -34.56 -14.97
CA GLY A 79 8.71 -35.73 -14.58
C GLY A 79 7.33 -35.40 -14.00
N ASP A 80 7.07 -34.17 -13.56
CA ASP A 80 5.78 -33.80 -12.99
C ASP A 80 4.75 -33.52 -14.10
N THR A 81 3.59 -34.18 -14.04
CA THR A 81 2.43 -33.87 -14.88
C THR A 81 1.47 -32.96 -14.11
N TRP A 82 1.34 -31.72 -14.55
CA TRP A 82 0.37 -30.77 -14.00
C TRP A 82 -0.98 -30.95 -14.68
N TYR A 83 -2.04 -31.13 -13.89
CA TYR A 83 -3.41 -31.21 -14.41
C TYR A 83 -4.07 -29.83 -14.51
N PHE A 84 -3.79 -28.94 -13.55
CA PHE A 84 -4.17 -27.53 -13.57
C PHE A 84 -3.31 -26.73 -12.57
N SER A 85 -3.18 -25.42 -12.79
CA SER A 85 -2.55 -24.49 -11.83
C SER A 85 -3.28 -23.15 -11.85
N GLU A 86 -3.81 -22.75 -10.70
CA GLU A 86 -4.35 -21.40 -10.46
C GLU A 86 -3.32 -20.49 -9.78
N ARG A 87 -2.15 -21.05 -9.43
CA ARG A 87 -1.07 -20.31 -8.76
C ARG A 87 -0.50 -19.28 -9.73
N GLN A 88 -0.40 -18.04 -9.25
CA GLN A 88 0.28 -16.96 -9.94
C GLN A 88 1.74 -16.87 -9.47
N TYR A 89 2.63 -16.59 -10.42
CA TYR A 89 4.07 -16.43 -10.21
C TYR A 89 4.59 -15.23 -11.01
N GLY A 90 5.77 -14.75 -10.62
CA GLY A 90 6.46 -13.65 -11.28
C GLY A 90 6.65 -12.43 -10.38
N ALA A 91 7.23 -11.39 -10.97
CA ALA A 91 7.52 -10.14 -10.29
C ALA A 91 6.24 -9.34 -10.02
N PHE A 92 6.19 -8.69 -8.87
CA PHE A 92 5.11 -7.77 -8.50
C PHE A 92 5.68 -6.41 -8.10
N ARG A 93 4.86 -5.38 -8.32
CA ARG A 93 5.13 -4.01 -7.86
C ARG A 93 3.83 -3.30 -7.53
N ARG A 94 3.74 -2.74 -6.33
CA ARG A 94 2.59 -1.95 -5.88
C ARG A 94 3.09 -0.66 -5.24
N SER A 95 2.44 0.44 -5.55
CA SER A 95 2.79 1.76 -5.01
C SER A 95 1.56 2.41 -4.41
N PHE A 96 1.71 3.01 -3.23
CA PHE A 96 0.65 3.64 -2.45
C PHE A 96 1.10 5.04 -2.06
N ARG A 97 0.36 6.06 -2.50
CA ARG A 97 0.62 7.43 -2.03
C ARG A 97 0.04 7.61 -0.64
N LEU A 98 0.89 8.02 0.28
CA LEU A 98 0.52 8.30 1.65
C LEU A 98 -0.27 9.60 1.75
N PRO A 99 -1.24 9.68 2.67
CA PRO A 99 -1.87 10.94 3.04
C PRO A 99 -0.86 11.95 3.59
N ALA A 100 -1.19 13.24 3.48
CA ALA A 100 -0.29 14.32 3.90
C ALA A 100 0.01 14.33 5.40
N ASP A 101 -0.86 13.75 6.22
CA ASP A 101 -0.70 13.58 7.66
C ASP A 101 0.00 12.28 8.05
N ALA A 102 0.57 11.53 7.12
CA ALA A 102 1.38 10.34 7.40
C ALA A 102 2.84 10.71 7.73
N ASP A 103 3.38 10.10 8.78
CA ASP A 103 4.81 10.20 9.15
C ASP A 103 5.60 9.14 8.37
N ALA A 104 5.95 9.48 7.12
CA ALA A 104 6.71 8.62 6.23
C ALA A 104 8.10 8.23 6.77
N GLY A 105 8.64 8.99 7.74
CA GLY A 105 9.92 8.69 8.38
C GLY A 105 9.85 7.54 9.40
N LYS A 106 8.64 7.06 9.74
CA LYS A 106 8.41 6.01 10.73
C LYS A 106 7.63 4.82 10.18
N VAL A 107 7.76 4.55 8.88
CA VAL A 107 7.19 3.36 8.27
C VAL A 107 7.85 2.12 8.88
N SER A 108 7.02 1.13 9.23
CA SER A 108 7.45 -0.18 9.70
C SER A 108 6.72 -1.27 8.93
N ALA A 109 7.31 -2.45 8.85
CA ALA A 109 6.70 -3.59 8.19
C ALA A 109 6.98 -4.88 8.95
N GLU A 110 6.02 -5.80 8.92
CA GLU A 110 6.13 -7.14 9.46
C GLU A 110 5.55 -8.14 8.45
N MET A 111 6.19 -9.29 8.30
CA MET A 111 5.65 -10.42 7.54
C MET A 111 5.18 -11.49 8.53
N LYS A 112 3.96 -11.97 8.36
CA LYS A 112 3.43 -13.06 9.17
C LYS A 112 2.42 -13.88 8.36
N ASP A 113 2.57 -15.20 8.40
CA ASP A 113 1.64 -16.15 7.76
C ASP A 113 1.38 -15.85 6.27
N GLY A 114 2.40 -15.36 5.56
CA GLY A 114 2.30 -14.98 4.14
C GLY A 114 1.60 -13.65 3.90
N VAL A 115 1.44 -12.79 4.91
CA VAL A 115 0.89 -11.43 4.78
C VAL A 115 1.92 -10.41 5.22
N LEU A 116 2.24 -9.47 4.32
CA LEU A 116 3.04 -8.30 4.62
C LEU A 116 2.13 -7.19 5.14
N LYS A 117 2.38 -6.76 6.37
CA LYS A 117 1.68 -5.64 7.00
C LYS A 117 2.62 -4.46 7.15
N ILE A 118 2.29 -3.36 6.48
CA ILE A 118 3.01 -2.09 6.53
C ILE A 118 2.22 -1.12 7.40
N THR A 119 2.85 -0.56 8.42
CA THR A 119 2.23 0.43 9.32
C THR A 119 2.91 1.77 9.15
N VAL A 120 2.11 2.81 8.92
CA VAL A 120 2.58 4.19 8.76
C VAL A 120 1.89 5.07 9.81
N PRO A 121 2.59 5.49 10.87
CA PRO A 121 2.03 6.38 11.87
C PRO A 121 1.53 7.69 11.25
N LYS A 122 0.53 8.31 11.86
CA LYS A 122 0.17 9.69 11.54
C LYS A 122 1.13 10.63 12.25
N LEU A 123 1.44 11.75 11.61
CA LEU A 123 2.10 12.88 12.25
C LEU A 123 1.27 13.27 13.48
N ALA A 124 1.93 13.44 14.61
CA ALA A 124 1.28 14.06 15.77
C ALA A 124 0.73 15.39 15.28
N LYS A 125 -0.59 15.61 15.41
CA LYS A 125 -1.18 16.91 15.08
C LYS A 125 -0.38 17.94 15.87
N ALA A 126 0.44 18.74 15.19
CA ALA A 126 0.82 20.03 15.73
C ALA A 126 -0.50 20.65 16.14
N GLN A 127 -0.68 20.91 17.43
CA GLN A 127 -1.89 21.51 17.98
C GLN A 127 -2.27 22.62 17.01
N THR A 128 -3.31 22.37 16.22
CA THR A 128 -3.64 23.25 15.11
C THR A 128 -4.02 24.52 15.81
N GLU A 129 -3.18 25.55 15.69
CA GLU A 129 -3.47 26.83 16.27
C GLU A 129 -4.87 27.18 15.80
N THR A 130 -5.77 27.31 16.78
CA THR A 130 -7.15 27.68 16.56
C THR A 130 -7.17 28.88 15.62
N ALA A 131 -8.00 28.80 14.58
CA ALA A 131 -8.12 29.81 13.55
C ALA A 131 -8.00 31.22 14.16
N ARG A 132 -6.91 31.92 13.85
CA ARG A 132 -6.69 33.28 14.36
C ARG A 132 -7.58 34.22 13.57
N LYS A 133 -8.51 34.89 14.26
CA LYS A 133 -9.33 35.96 13.66
C LYS A 133 -8.41 37.09 13.21
N VAL A 134 -8.31 37.31 11.91
CA VAL A 134 -7.57 38.44 11.34
C VAL A 134 -8.52 39.64 11.22
N THR A 135 -8.15 40.76 11.82
CA THR A 135 -8.91 42.01 11.71
C THR A 135 -8.53 42.72 10.41
N ILE A 136 -9.51 43.06 9.58
CA ILE A 136 -9.30 43.86 8.37
C ILE A 136 -9.20 45.33 8.78
N ALA A 137 -8.06 45.97 8.48
CA ALA A 137 -7.88 47.41 8.66
C ALA A 137 -8.65 48.18 7.58
N LYS A 138 -9.33 49.26 7.98
CA LYS A 138 -9.92 50.22 7.02
C LYS A 138 -8.82 51.17 6.55
N GLY A 139 -8.64 51.25 5.24
CA GLY A 139 -7.88 52.34 4.60
C GLY A 139 -8.64 53.64 4.60
#